data_AF-A0A662P0G1-F1
#
_entry.id   AF-A0A662P0G1-F1
#
_cell.length_a   1.000
_cell.length_b   1.000
_cell.length_c   1.000
_cell.angle_alpha   90.00
_cell.angle_beta   90.00
_cell.angle_gamma   90.00
#
_symmetry.space_group_name_H-M   'P 1'
#
loop_
_entity.id
_entity.type
_entity.pdbx_description
1 polymer ?
#
loop_
_entity_poly.entity_id
_entity_poly.type
_entity_poly.pdbx_seq_one_letter_code
_entity_poly.pdbx_strand_id
1 'polypeptide(L)'
;MVVIYFDMRPKRRKEDLYDREKELKEFEKSLKQRNPLTVISGVRRLGKTSLLLVGLNEMKVPYILVDFRGINPNSRRDVYKKIESAVNIFFQQNRTIWESVK
;
A
#
# COMPACT_ATOMS: atom_id res chain seq x y z
N MET A 1 4.80 -6.11 -23.67
CA MET A 1 4.38 -5.53 -22.38
C MET A 1 4.83 -4.08 -22.38
N VAL A 2 3.94 -3.11 -22.16
CA VAL A 2 4.32 -1.69 -22.18
C VAL A 2 4.69 -1.26 -20.75
N VAL A 3 5.93 -0.84 -20.57
CA VAL A 3 6.42 -0.24 -19.32
C VAL A 3 6.01 1.22 -19.30
N ILE A 4 5.43 1.69 -18.19
CA ILE A 4 4.85 3.04 -18.09
C ILE A 4 5.55 3.85 -16.99
N TYR A 5 6.77 4.30 -17.28
CA TYR A 5 7.57 5.11 -16.35
C TYR A 5 6.93 6.47 -16.03
N PHE A 6 6.28 7.12 -17.00
CA PHE A 6 5.82 8.51 -16.86
C PHE A 6 4.35 8.68 -16.46
N ASP A 7 3.65 7.61 -16.06
CA ASP A 7 2.33 7.76 -15.43
C ASP A 7 2.43 8.54 -14.12
N MET A 8 1.60 9.58 -13.95
CA MET A 8 1.55 10.39 -12.72
C MET A 8 0.97 9.63 -11.51
N ARG A 9 0.27 8.51 -11.75
CA ARG A 9 -0.29 7.67 -10.69
C ARG A 9 0.81 6.86 -10.00
N PRO A 10 0.64 6.52 -8.72
CA PRO A 10 1.53 5.58 -8.04
C PRO A 10 1.67 4.27 -8.80
N LYS A 11 2.90 3.77 -8.94
CA LYS A 11 3.19 2.53 -9.66
C LYS A 11 2.70 1.33 -8.86
N ARG A 12 2.35 0.27 -9.58
CA ARG A 12 1.85 -1.00 -9.01
C ARG A 12 2.64 -2.22 -9.47
N ARG A 13 3.46 -2.10 -10.51
CA ARG A 13 4.31 -3.17 -11.02
C ARG A 13 5.77 -2.79 -10.81
N LYS A 14 6.61 -3.78 -10.50
CA LYS A 14 8.03 -3.60 -10.30
C LYS A 14 8.74 -3.00 -11.53
N GLU A 15 8.37 -3.46 -12.71
CA GLU A 15 8.88 -2.96 -14.00
C GLU A 15 8.62 -1.46 -14.23
N ASP A 16 7.57 -0.88 -13.63
CA ASP A 16 7.28 0.56 -13.75
C ASP A 16 8.00 1.41 -12.67
N LEU A 17 8.67 0.77 -11.70
CA LEU A 17 9.34 1.43 -10.56
C LEU A 17 10.83 1.56 -10.83
N TYR A 18 11.25 2.75 -11.28
CA TYR A 18 12.65 3.03 -11.61
C TYR A 18 13.52 3.24 -10.36
N ASP A 19 14.67 2.56 -10.30
CA ASP A 19 15.80 2.78 -9.37
C ASP A 19 15.41 2.77 -7.88
N ARG A 20 14.73 1.71 -7.44
CA ARG A 20 14.26 1.52 -6.04
C ARG A 20 14.41 0.07 -5.56
N GLU A 21 15.27 -0.71 -6.21
CA GLU A 21 15.44 -2.14 -5.96
C GLU A 21 15.92 -2.41 -4.54
N LYS A 22 16.77 -1.52 -3.99
CA LYS A 22 17.29 -1.65 -2.63
C LYS A 22 16.18 -1.44 -1.60
N GLU A 23 15.46 -0.33 -1.68
CA GLU A 23 14.36 -0.01 -0.75
C GLU A 23 13.23 -1.03 -0.85
N LEU A 24 12.96 -1.54 -2.06
CA LEU A 24 11.94 -2.57 -2.27
C LEU A 24 12.35 -3.87 -1.56
N LYS A 25 13.62 -4.30 -1.70
CA LYS A 25 14.15 -5.48 -1.00
C LYS A 25 14.12 -5.31 0.52
N GLU A 26 14.46 -4.14 1.04
CA GLU A 26 14.41 -3.84 2.48
C GLU A 26 12.97 -3.90 3.01
N PHE A 27 12.02 -3.33 2.27
CA PHE A 27 10.60 -3.40 2.61
C PHE A 27 10.07 -4.84 2.59
N GLU A 28 10.36 -5.62 1.55
CA GLU A 28 9.99 -7.03 1.45
C GLU A 28 10.59 -7.86 2.60
N LYS A 29 11.86 -7.62 2.95
CA LYS A 29 12.53 -8.27 4.08
C LYS A 29 11.81 -7.96 5.39
N SER A 30 11.45 -6.69 5.61
CA SER A 30 10.71 -6.26 6.80
C SER A 30 9.37 -6.99 6.96
N LEU A 31 8.63 -7.15 5.85
CA LEU A 31 7.39 -7.91 5.81
C LEU A 31 7.61 -9.40 6.10
N LYS A 32 8.62 -10.02 5.48
CA LYS A 32 8.96 -11.45 5.70
C LYS A 32 9.36 -11.72 7.16
N GLN A 33 10.05 -10.78 7.80
CA GLN A 33 10.43 -10.86 9.21
C GLN A 33 9.28 -10.56 10.17
N ARG A 34 8.09 -10.19 9.66
CA ARG A 34 6.92 -9.80 10.45
C ARG A 34 7.23 -8.68 11.44
N ASN A 35 8.05 -7.72 11.01
CA ASN A 35 8.34 -6.55 11.82
C ASN A 35 7.02 -5.83 12.16
N PRO A 36 6.73 -5.54 13.44
CA PRO A 36 5.43 -4.99 13.86
C PRO A 36 5.19 -3.57 13.31
N LEU A 37 6.26 -2.85 12.97
CA LEU A 37 6.20 -1.53 12.39
C LEU A 37 7.30 -1.35 11.35
N THR A 38 6.93 -0.85 10.17
CA THR A 38 7.86 -0.45 9.11
C THR A 38 7.50 0.96 8.66
N VAL A 39 8.47 1.87 8.66
CA VAL A 39 8.26 3.27 8.28
C VAL A 39 8.93 3.54 6.93
N ILE A 40 8.15 3.93 5.92
CA ILE A 40 8.66 4.41 4.63
C ILE A 40 8.66 5.94 4.68
N SER A 41 9.84 6.53 4.89
CA SER A 41 10.03 7.98 5.03
C SER A 41 10.59 8.63 3.76
N GLY A 42 10.64 9.97 3.73
CA GLY A 42 11.19 10.75 2.62
C GLY A 42 10.30 11.91 2.17
N VAL A 43 10.82 12.77 1.30
CA VAL A 43 10.16 13.99 0.80
C VAL A 43 8.91 13.67 -0.05
N ARG A 44 7.96 14.62 -0.13
CA ARG A 44 6.77 14.51 -0.98
C ARG A 44 7.18 14.26 -2.44
N ARG A 45 6.45 13.37 -3.13
CA ARG A 45 6.70 12.97 -4.53
C ARG A 45 7.96 12.13 -4.80
N LEU A 46 8.66 11.61 -3.79
CA LEU A 46 9.75 10.62 -3.97
C LEU A 46 9.28 9.19 -4.31
N GLY A 47 7.99 8.96 -4.59
CA GLY A 47 7.51 7.62 -4.96
C GLY A 47 7.24 6.66 -3.80
N LYS A 48 7.15 7.14 -2.55
CA LYS A 48 6.84 6.31 -1.36
C LYS A 48 5.60 5.43 -1.54
N THR A 49 4.51 6.00 -2.07
CA THR A 49 3.28 5.24 -2.33
C THR A 49 3.49 4.18 -3.41
N SER A 50 4.31 4.46 -4.43
CA SER A 50 4.66 3.47 -5.46
C SER A 50 5.45 2.32 -4.85
N LEU A 51 6.46 2.61 -4.01
CA LEU A 51 7.25 1.59 -3.31
C LEU A 51 6.36 0.66 -2.47
N LEU A 52 5.47 1.26 -1.66
CA LEU A 52 4.51 0.52 -0.82
C LEU A 52 3.64 -0.41 -1.67
N LEU A 53 3.00 0.12 -2.72
CA LEU A 53 2.07 -0.63 -3.56
C LEU A 53 2.76 -1.74 -4.36
N VAL A 54 3.94 -1.44 -4.92
CA VAL A 54 4.75 -2.44 -5.63
C VAL A 54 5.16 -3.55 -4.67
N GLY A 55 5.72 -3.23 -3.49
CA GLY A 55 6.13 -4.26 -2.53
C GLY A 55 5.00 -5.13 -2.03
N LEU A 56 3.83 -4.56 -1.73
CA LEU A 56 2.65 -5.32 -1.34
C LEU A 56 2.16 -6.25 -2.46
N ASN A 57 2.18 -5.77 -3.71
CA ASN A 57 1.79 -6.57 -4.88
C ASN A 57 2.77 -7.73 -5.14
N GLU A 58 4.08 -7.48 -5.05
CA GLU A 58 5.11 -8.51 -5.23
C GLU A 58 5.02 -9.61 -4.16
N MET A 59 4.73 -9.22 -2.90
CA MET A 59 4.57 -10.17 -1.80
C MET A 59 3.27 -10.96 -1.85
N LYS A 60 2.27 -10.54 -2.65
CA LYS A 60 0.95 -11.18 -2.80
C LYS A 60 0.26 -11.46 -1.46
N VAL A 61 0.45 -10.56 -0.49
CA VAL A 61 -0.17 -10.66 0.83
C VAL A 61 -1.48 -9.88 0.88
N PRO A 62 -2.50 -10.36 1.62
CA PRO A 62 -3.69 -9.55 1.90
C PRO A 62 -3.30 -8.34 2.75
N TYR A 63 -3.80 -7.15 2.39
CA TYR A 63 -3.54 -5.92 3.13
C TYR A 63 -4.75 -4.98 3.12
N ILE A 64 -4.89 -4.19 4.19
CA ILE A 64 -5.84 -3.08 4.25
C ILE A 64 -5.04 -1.79 4.03
N LEU A 65 -5.33 -1.06 2.95
CA LEU A 65 -4.69 0.21 2.64
C LEU A 65 -5.57 1.38 3.06
N VAL A 66 -5.16 2.09 4.11
CA VAL A 66 -5.87 3.29 4.58
C VAL A 66 -5.15 4.55 4.12
N ASP A 67 -5.79 5.32 3.23
CA ASP A 67 -5.23 6.57 2.72
C ASP A 67 -5.76 7.79 3.49
N PHE A 68 -4.94 8.26 4.42
CA PHE A 68 -5.18 9.45 5.23
C PHE A 68 -4.75 10.77 4.56
N ARG A 69 -4.45 10.80 3.26
CA ARG A 69 -4.21 12.07 2.57
C ARG A 69 -5.49 12.91 2.55
N GLY A 70 -5.35 14.20 2.90
CA GLY A 70 -6.43 15.19 2.80
C GLY A 70 -7.52 15.07 3.87
N ILE A 71 -7.28 14.33 4.96
CA ILE A 71 -8.23 14.26 6.08
C ILE A 71 -7.86 15.22 7.21
N ASN A 72 -8.88 15.67 7.95
CA ASN A 72 -8.68 16.36 9.22
C ASN A 72 -8.41 15.31 10.31
N PRO A 73 -7.19 15.23 10.88
CA PRO A 73 -6.86 14.21 11.88
C PRO A 73 -7.66 14.38 13.19
N ASN A 74 -8.18 15.57 13.46
CA ASN A 74 -9.00 15.83 14.64
C ASN A 74 -10.47 15.39 14.47
N SER A 75 -10.87 15.05 13.24
CA SER A 75 -12.21 14.54 12.95
C SER A 75 -12.24 13.02 13.09
N ARG A 76 -12.69 12.54 14.24
CA ARG A 76 -12.90 11.10 14.47
C ARG A 76 -13.76 10.48 13.38
N ARG A 77 -14.82 11.18 12.95
CA ARG A 77 -15.72 10.74 11.89
C ARG A 77 -14.98 10.46 10.58
N ASP A 78 -14.04 11.32 10.18
CA ASP A 78 -13.31 11.15 8.93
C ASP A 78 -12.33 9.99 9.00
N VAL A 79 -11.68 9.81 10.15
CA VAL A 79 -10.82 8.64 10.41
C VAL A 79 -11.63 7.35 10.32
N TYR A 80 -12.79 7.28 10.98
CA TYR A 80 -13.67 6.11 10.92
C TYR A 80 -14.11 5.80 9.49
N LYS A 81 -14.57 6.81 8.74
CA LYS A 81 -14.97 6.63 7.33
C LYS A 81 -13.85 6.10 6.45
N LYS A 82 -12.60 6.55 6.66
CA LYS A 82 -11.45 6.07 5.88
C LYS A 82 -11.14 4.61 6.19
N ILE A 83 -11.17 4.23 7.46
CA ILE A 83 -10.94 2.85 7.87
C ILE A 83 -12.07 1.95 7.35
N GLU A 84 -13.33 2.35 7.53
CA GLU A 84 -14.51 1.66 7.00
C GLU A 84 -14.39 1.43 5.48
N SER A 85 -14.08 2.48 4.72
CA SER A 85 -13.90 2.40 3.27
C SER A 85 -12.78 1.42 2.89
N ALA A 86 -11.64 1.46 3.61
CA ALA A 86 -10.51 0.58 3.35
C ALA A 86 -10.83 -0.90 3.66
N VAL A 87 -11.55 -1.16 4.75
CA VAL A 87 -12.00 -2.50 5.13
C VAL A 87 -13.01 -3.05 4.13
N ASN A 88 -13.97 -2.23 3.68
CA ASN A 88 -14.93 -2.62 2.66
C ASN A 88 -14.24 -2.99 1.33
N ILE A 89 -13.28 -2.17 0.88
CA ILE A 89 -12.48 -2.46 -0.32
C ILE A 89 -11.70 -3.78 -0.14
N PHE A 90 -11.10 -3.99 1.04
CA PHE A 90 -10.37 -5.22 1.34
C PHE A 90 -11.25 -6.47 1.20
N PHE A 91 -12.43 -6.48 1.82
CA PHE A 91 -13.34 -7.63 1.75
C PHE A 91 -13.93 -7.84 0.35
N GLN A 92 -14.20 -6.76 -0.40
CA GLN A 92 -14.62 -6.86 -1.81
C GLN A 92 -13.54 -7.56 -2.67
N GLN A 93 -12.26 -7.28 -2.40
CA GLN A 93 -11.15 -7.89 -3.13
C GLN A 93 -10.78 -9.29 -2.63
N ASN A 94 -11.15 -9.63 -1.38
CA ASN A 94 -10.77 -10.87 -0.72
C ASN A 94 -12.00 -11.62 -0.19
N ARG A 95 -12.91 -12.01 -1.10
CA ARG A 95 -14.19 -12.63 -0.74
C ARG A 95 -14.05 -13.90 0.12
N THR A 96 -13.06 -14.73 -0.16
CA THR A 96 -12.79 -15.94 0.64
C THR A 96 -12.47 -15.61 2.10
N ILE A 97 -11.76 -14.50 2.35
CA ILE A 97 -11.46 -14.05 3.71
C ILE A 97 -12.75 -13.55 4.38
N TRP A 98 -13.59 -12.81 3.67
CA TRP A 98 -14.89 -12.38 4.19
C TRP A 98 -15.78 -13.57 4.62
N GLU A 99 -15.85 -14.60 3.79
CA GLU A 99 -16.63 -15.81 4.08
C GLU A 99 -16.12 -16.57 5.32
N SER A 100 -14.84 -16.44 5.67
CA SER A 100 -14.27 -17.09 6.86
C SER A 100 -14.55 -16.36 8.18
N VAL A 101 -14.96 -15.09 8.12
CA VAL A 101 -15.19 -14.22 9.29
C VAL A 101 -16.68 -14.00 9.55
N LYS A 102 -17.54 -14.30 8.56
CA LYS A 102 -18.99 -14.23 8.65
C LYS A 102 -19.56 -15.44 9.38
#